data_AF-A0A6F8PUP9-F1
#
_entry.id   AF-A0A6F8PUP9-F1
#
_cell.length_a   1.000
_cell.length_b   1.000
_cell.length_c   1.000
_cell.angle_alpha   90.00
_cell.angle_beta   90.00
_cell.angle_gamma   90.00
#
_symmetry.space_group_name_H-M   'P 1'
#
loop_
_entity.id
_entity.type
_entity.pdbx_description
1 polymer ?
#
loop_
_entity_poly.entity_id
_entity_poly.type
_entity_poly.pdbx_seq_one_letter_code
_entity_poly.pdbx_strand_id
1 'polypeptide(L)'
;MQSKTLTPQQLEGVLDYTPIPNDHNRFVAILTAIKSEFGISGKTAAHQWARRAPNFHSANFSTTWQNIQPVDGVTCAGLYYEAKANGWEG
;
A
#
# COMPACT_ATOMS: atom_id res chain seq x y z
N MET A 1 15.97 -1.12 -19.31
CA MET A 1 14.67 -0.93 -18.62
C MET A 1 14.95 -1.01 -17.14
N GLN A 2 15.08 0.13 -16.45
CA GLN A 2 15.36 0.12 -15.01
C GLN A 2 14.05 -0.15 -14.28
N SER A 3 13.89 -1.36 -13.76
CA SER A 3 12.88 -1.63 -12.75
C SER A 3 13.20 -0.71 -11.57
N LYS A 4 12.39 0.34 -11.37
CA LYS A 4 12.62 1.35 -10.35
C LYS A 4 12.34 0.69 -9.00
N THR A 5 13.34 0.03 -8.42
CA THR A 5 13.23 -0.62 -7.11
C THR A 5 12.97 0.47 -6.07
N LEU A 6 11.71 0.64 -5.68
CA LEU A 6 11.30 1.63 -4.70
C LEU A 6 11.88 1.26 -3.33
N THR A 7 12.31 2.26 -2.57
CA THR A 7 12.78 2.03 -1.20
C THR A 7 11.61 2.07 -0.21
N PRO A 8 11.73 1.42 0.96
CA PRO A 8 10.72 1.50 2.02
C PRO A 8 10.38 2.93 2.44
N GLN A 9 11.35 3.86 2.33
CA GLN A 9 11.15 5.28 2.64
C GLN A 9 10.26 5.98 1.60
N GLN A 10 10.42 5.64 0.31
CA GLN A 10 9.54 6.17 -0.73
C GLN A 10 8.12 5.63 -0.60
N LEU A 11 7.97 4.36 -0.17
CA LEU A 11 6.68 3.77 0.10
C LEU A 11 5.89 4.55 1.16
N GLU A 12 6.53 4.97 2.25
CA GLU A 12 5.89 5.78 3.28
C GLU A 12 5.39 7.11 2.72
N GLY A 13 6.18 7.77 1.87
CA GLY A 13 5.76 8.97 1.16
C GLY A 13 4.58 8.72 0.24
N VAL A 14 4.60 7.66 -0.58
CA VAL A 14 3.48 7.31 -1.47
C VAL A 14 2.20 7.09 -0.66
N LEU A 15 2.30 6.36 0.45
CA LEU A 15 1.17 6.08 1.32
C LEU A 15 0.65 7.33 2.03
N ASP A 16 1.51 8.31 2.30
CA ASP A 16 1.10 9.58 2.88
C ASP A 16 0.14 10.36 1.96
N TYR A 17 0.41 10.31 0.65
CA TYR A 17 -0.38 10.94 -0.41
C TYR A 17 -1.48 10.02 -0.99
N THR A 18 -1.60 8.79 -0.46
CA THR A 18 -2.64 7.84 -0.85
C THR A 18 -3.76 7.88 0.18
N PRO A 19 -4.94 8.44 -0.13
CA PRO A 19 -6.05 8.46 0.81
C PRO A 19 -6.50 7.03 1.13
N ILE A 20 -6.96 6.82 2.36
CA ILE A 20 -7.55 5.55 2.76
C ILE A 20 -8.86 5.37 1.99
N PRO A 21 -8.98 4.37 1.10
CA PRO A 21 -10.24 4.12 0.42
C PRO A 21 -11.28 3.63 1.43
N ASN A 22 -12.51 4.10 1.29
CA ASN A 22 -13.66 3.51 2.02
C ASN A 22 -14.01 2.10 1.52
N ASP A 23 -13.55 1.75 0.33
CA ASP A 23 -13.78 0.45 -0.29
C ASP A 23 -12.75 -0.58 0.20
N HIS A 24 -13.23 -1.67 0.80
CA HIS A 24 -12.38 -2.74 1.32
C HIS A 24 -11.58 -3.44 0.21
N ASN A 25 -12.15 -3.58 -0.98
CA ASN A 25 -11.48 -4.22 -2.10
C ASN A 25 -10.28 -3.39 -2.57
N ARG A 26 -10.46 -2.06 -2.65
CA ARG A 26 -9.38 -1.12 -2.94
C ARG A 26 -8.32 -1.13 -1.84
N PHE A 27 -8.72 -1.17 -0.58
CA PHE A 27 -7.81 -1.26 0.56
C PHE A 27 -6.93 -2.52 0.48
N VAL A 28 -7.56 -3.68 0.25
CA VAL A 28 -6.87 -4.96 0.07
C VAL A 28 -5.92 -4.91 -1.12
N ALA A 29 -6.35 -4.34 -2.24
CA ALA A 29 -5.53 -4.24 -3.44
C ALA A 29 -4.25 -3.41 -3.20
N ILE A 30 -4.34 -2.34 -2.40
CA ILE A 30 -3.18 -1.55 -1.98
C ILE A 30 -2.24 -2.39 -1.11
N LEU A 31 -2.76 -3.09 -0.09
CA LEU A 31 -1.94 -3.97 0.74
C LEU A 31 -1.24 -5.07 -0.08
N THR A 32 -1.94 -5.62 -1.07
CA THR A 32 -1.41 -6.64 -1.97
C THR A 32 -0.28 -6.10 -2.83
N ALA A 33 -0.43 -4.91 -3.40
CA ALA A 33 0.63 -4.24 -4.16
C ALA A 33 1.90 -4.08 -3.31
N ILE A 34 1.74 -3.56 -2.08
CA ILE A 34 2.85 -3.36 -1.15
C ILE A 34 3.51 -4.70 -0.78
N LYS A 35 2.71 -5.72 -0.47
CA LYS A 35 3.20 -7.07 -0.12
C LYS A 35 3.93 -7.72 -1.31
N SER A 36 3.47 -7.49 -2.53
CA SER A 36 4.08 -8.04 -3.74
C SER A 36 5.46 -7.44 -4.03
N GLU A 37 5.64 -6.12 -3.83
CA GLU A 37 6.91 -5.44 -4.11
C GLU A 37 7.90 -5.47 -2.93
N PHE A 38 7.40 -5.25 -1.71
CA PHE A 38 8.25 -5.08 -0.52
C PHE A 38 8.22 -6.27 0.44
N GLY A 39 7.31 -7.23 0.23
CA GLY A 39 7.14 -8.37 1.12
C GLY A 39 6.94 -7.95 2.57
N ILE A 40 7.73 -8.55 3.47
CA ILE A 40 7.67 -8.30 4.91
C ILE A 40 8.14 -6.88 5.26
N SER A 41 9.09 -6.32 4.50
CA SER A 41 9.64 -4.97 4.73
C SER A 41 8.58 -3.88 4.56
N GLY A 42 7.60 -4.10 3.67
CA GLY A 42 6.49 -3.17 3.44
C GLY A 42 5.37 -3.24 4.47
N LYS A 43 5.35 -4.29 5.32
CA LYS A 43 4.29 -4.51 6.31
C LYS A 43 4.20 -3.36 7.31
N THR A 44 5.35 -2.84 7.77
CA THR A 44 5.39 -1.73 8.72
C THR A 44 4.78 -0.46 8.15
N ALA A 45 5.17 -0.07 6.92
CA ALA A 45 4.64 1.09 6.23
C ALA A 45 3.13 0.94 5.94
N ALA A 46 2.73 -0.24 5.43
CA ALA A 46 1.32 -0.57 5.20
C ALA A 46 0.49 -0.51 6.48
N HIS A 47 1.02 -0.98 7.61
CA HIS A 47 0.36 -0.93 8.92
C HIS A 47 0.20 0.53 9.40
N GLN A 48 1.24 1.35 9.28
CA GLN A 48 1.19 2.77 9.64
C GLN A 48 0.18 3.55 8.80
N TRP A 49 0.10 3.26 7.52
CA TRP A 49 -0.92 3.80 6.63
C TRP A 49 -2.32 3.32 7.03
N ALA A 50 -2.51 2.02 7.21
CA ALA A 50 -3.79 1.43 7.58
C ALA A 50 -4.35 1.99 8.90
N ARG A 51 -3.48 2.34 9.86
CA ARG A 51 -3.87 2.99 11.13
C ARG A 51 -4.59 4.33 10.95
N ARG A 52 -4.42 4.99 9.81
CA ARG A 52 -5.13 6.24 9.47
C ARG A 52 -6.60 5.99 9.10
N ALA A 53 -6.99 4.74 8.83
CA ALA A 53 -8.35 4.38 8.52
C ALA A 53 -9.26 4.58 9.75
N PRO A 54 -10.46 5.19 9.60
CA PRO A 54 -11.36 5.42 10.72
C PRO A 54 -11.85 4.12 11.39
N ASN A 55 -11.89 3.02 10.63
CA ASN A 55 -12.31 1.69 11.11
C ASN A 55 -11.12 0.72 11.30
N PHE A 56 -9.92 1.24 11.54
CA PHE A 56 -8.74 0.40 11.66
C PHE A 56 -8.81 -0.52 12.89
N HIS A 57 -8.66 -1.82 12.64
CA HIS A 57 -8.51 -2.83 13.69
C HIS A 57 -7.23 -3.63 13.43
N SER A 58 -6.27 -3.57 14.35
CA SER A 58 -4.97 -4.24 14.20
C SER A 58 -5.09 -5.76 13.98
N ALA A 59 -6.09 -6.39 14.60
CA ALA A 59 -6.41 -7.80 14.41
C ALA A 59 -6.86 -8.07 12.96
N ASN A 60 -7.79 -7.25 12.43
CA ASN A 60 -8.24 -7.39 11.06
C ASN A 60 -7.10 -7.14 10.07
N PHE A 61 -6.27 -6.10 10.28
CA PHE A 61 -5.12 -5.86 9.42
C PHE A 61 -4.18 -7.07 9.37
N SER A 62 -3.85 -7.66 10.51
CA SER A 62 -2.94 -8.81 10.56
C SER A 62 -3.52 -10.02 9.86
N THR A 63 -4.81 -10.28 10.05
CA THR A 63 -5.54 -11.36 9.36
C THR A 63 -5.59 -11.10 7.85
N THR A 64 -5.97 -9.89 7.43
CA THR A 64 -6.00 -9.48 6.02
C THR A 64 -4.61 -9.63 5.42
N TRP A 65 -3.57 -9.04 5.99
CA TRP A 65 -2.19 -9.13 5.48
C TRP A 65 -1.69 -10.56 5.28
N GLN A 66 -2.07 -11.48 6.16
CA GLN A 66 -1.72 -12.90 6.03
C GLN A 66 -2.50 -13.59 4.91
N ASN A 67 -3.81 -13.33 4.81
CA ASN A 67 -4.71 -13.99 3.87
C ASN A 67 -4.73 -13.37 2.47
N ILE A 68 -4.27 -12.12 2.30
CA ILE A 68 -4.24 -11.48 0.99
C ILE A 68 -3.30 -12.22 0.04
N GLN A 69 -3.86 -12.60 -1.10
CA GLN A 69 -3.13 -13.20 -2.21
C GLN A 69 -2.76 -12.10 -3.22
N PRO A 70 -1.65 -12.29 -3.97
CA PRO A 70 -1.36 -11.46 -5.12
C PRO A 70 -2.56 -11.49 -6.08
N VAL A 71 -3.18 -10.33 -6.28
CA VAL A 71 -4.28 -10.15 -7.23
C VAL A 71 -3.68 -9.48 -8.46
N ASP A 72 -3.91 -10.09 -9.61
CA ASP A 72 -3.48 -9.55 -10.89
C ASP A 72 -4.29 -8.26 -11.18
N GLY A 73 -3.61 -7.11 -11.20
CA GLY A 73 -4.22 -5.84 -11.64
C GLY A 73 -3.90 -4.60 -10.83
N VAL A 74 -3.55 -4.71 -9.54
CA VAL A 74 -3.12 -3.54 -8.73
C VAL A 74 -1.66 -3.68 -8.35
N THR A 75 -0.83 -2.84 -8.97
CA THR A 75 0.62 -2.78 -8.75
C THR A 75 0.98 -1.51 -7.99
N CYS A 76 2.13 -1.51 -7.33
CA CYS A 76 2.69 -0.30 -6.71
C CYS A 76 2.87 0.83 -7.74
N ALA A 77 3.06 0.50 -9.03
CA ALA A 77 3.12 1.48 -10.10
C ALA A 77 1.81 2.27 -10.27
N GLY A 78 0.65 1.63 -10.11
CA GLY A 78 -0.66 2.31 -10.13
C GLY A 78 -0.85 3.23 -8.92
N LEU A 79 -0.53 2.73 -7.73
CA LEU A 79 -0.51 3.51 -6.48
C LEU A 79 0.39 4.75 -6.60
N TYR A 80 1.58 4.58 -7.17
CA TYR A 80 2.52 5.66 -7.41
C TYR A 80 1.96 6.70 -8.38
N TYR A 81 1.32 6.26 -9.47
CA TYR A 81 0.71 7.16 -10.43
C TYR A 81 -0.38 8.03 -9.78
N GLU A 82 -1.19 7.43 -8.90
CA GLU A 82 -2.18 8.15 -8.10
C GLU A 82 -1.53 9.10 -7.08
N ALA A 83 -0.52 8.64 -6.34
CA ALA A 83 0.19 9.50 -5.40
C ALA A 83 0.84 10.70 -6.10
N LYS A 84 1.43 10.49 -7.28
CA LYS A 84 1.95 11.56 -8.14
C LYS A 84 0.86 12.54 -8.57
N ALA A 85 -0.31 12.03 -8.97
CA ALA A 85 -1.45 12.87 -9.31
C ALA A 85 -1.93 13.71 -8.10
N ASN A 86 -1.72 13.21 -6.88
CA ASN A 86 -2.00 13.92 -5.62
C ASN A 86 -0.86 14.83 -5.14
N GLY A 87 0.21 15.00 -5.93
CA GLY A 87 1.31 15.94 -5.60
C GLY A 87 2.52 15.30 -4.94
N TRP A 88 2.65 13.97 -4.94
CA TRP A 88 3.87 13.31 -4.45
C TRP A 88 5.01 13.46 -5.48
N GLU A 89 6.10 14.12 -5.11
CA GLU A 89 7.21 14.43 -6.05
C GLU A 89 8.30 13.36 -6.10
N GLY A 90 8.45 12.56 -5.03
CA GLY A 90 9.19 11.29 -5.01
C GLY A 90 10.69 11.28 -4.88
#